data_AF-A0A401T926-F1
#
_entry.id   AF-A0A401T926-F1
#
_cell.length_a   1.000
_cell.length_b   1.000
_cell.length_c   1.000
_cell.angle_alpha   90.00
_cell.angle_beta   90.00
_cell.angle_gamma   90.00
#
_symmetry.space_group_name_H-M   'P 1'
#
loop_
_entity.id
_entity.type
_entity.pdbx_description
1 polymer ?
#
loop_
_entity_poly.entity_id
_entity_poly.type
_entity_poly.pdbx_seq_one_letter_code
_entity_poly.pdbx_strand_id
1 'polypeptide(L)' 'FDTHFCGGSLIDTKWVVTAKHCLERSLNPLAYRVYLGIYRERGAEPSRQIILVDKIFLEPSGNDIALLKLK' A
#
# COMPACT_ATOMS: atom_id res chain seq x y z
N PHE A 1 -4.11 -14.71 6.54
CA PHE A 1 -5.18 -14.29 5.62
C PHE A 1 -4.81 -12.91 5.08
N ASP A 2 -4.54 -12.81 3.78
CA ASP A 2 -4.36 -11.51 3.11
C ASP A 2 -5.74 -10.87 2.94
N THR A 3 -6.07 -9.93 3.82
CA THR A 3 -7.36 -9.22 3.82
C THR A 3 -7.11 -7.78 3.39
N HIS A 4 -7.89 -7.28 2.43
CA HIS A 4 -7.88 -5.86 2.08
C HIS A 4 -8.40 -5.03 3.27
N PHE A 5 -7.68 -3.96 3.62
CA PHE A 5 -8.08 -3.09 4.74
C PHE A 5 -7.97 -1.59 4.43
N CYS A 6 -7.21 -1.21 3.40
CA CYS A 6 -7.03 0.18 2.98
C CYS A 6 -6.73 0.27 1.48
N GLY A 7 -7.06 1.41 0.89
CA GLY A 7 -6.72 1.78 -0.47
C GLY A 7 -5.41 2.59 -0.59
N GLY A 8 -5.09 2.98 -1.81
CA GLY A 8 -3.97 3.85 -2.15
C GLY A 8 -3.97 4.19 -3.64
N SER A 9 -3.10 5.10 -4.04
CA SER A 9 -2.94 5.49 -5.44
C SER A 9 -1.49 5.34 -5.88
N LEU A 10 -1.27 4.65 -6.99
CA LEU A 10 0.04 4.56 -7.62
C LEU A 10 0.36 5.91 -8.29
N ILE A 11 1.38 6.61 -7.78
CA ILE A 11 1.80 7.93 -8.29
C ILE A 11 3.09 7.86 -9.10
N ASP A 12 3.83 6.76 -8.96
CA ASP A 12 4.98 6.39 -9.78
C ASP A 12 5.10 4.86 -9.74
N THR A 13 5.85 4.27 -10.68
CA THR A 13 6.19 2.85 -10.77
C THR A 13 6.57 2.17 -9.45
N LYS A 14 7.18 2.90 -8.50
CA LYS A 14 7.56 2.40 -7.17
C LYS A 14 6.97 3.16 -5.99
N TRP A 15 6.02 4.06 -6.23
CA TRP A 15 5.48 4.93 -5.18
C TRP A 15 3.96 4.87 -5.13
N VAL A 16 3.45 4.52 -3.96
CA VAL A 16 2.02 4.55 -3.64
C VAL A 16 1.78 5.60 -2.57
N VAL A 17 0.82 6.49 -2.80
CA VAL A 17 0.28 7.37 -1.76
C VAL A 17 -0.91 6.69 -1.08
N THR A 18 -0.99 6.81 0.24
CA THR A 18 -2.09 6.29 1.06
C THR A 18 -2.31 7.22 2.25
N ALA A 19 -3.27 6.89 3.11
CA ALA A 19 -3.51 7.63 4.35
C ALA A 19 -2.55 7.18 5.46
N LYS A 20 -2.22 8.09 6.38
CA LYS A 20 -1.38 7.77 7.54
C LYS A 20 -2.09 6.82 8.50
N HIS A 21 -3.40 6.98 8.70
CA HIS A 21 -4.17 6.13 9.61
C HIS A 21 -4.18 4.64 9.19
N CYS A 22 -3.99 4.34 7.90
CA CYS A 22 -3.83 2.96 7.39
C CYS A 22 -2.59 2.25 7.96
N LEU A 23 -1.59 3.01 8.41
CA LEU A 23 -0.29 2.51 8.85
C LEU A 23 -0.13 2.54 10.38
N GLU A 24 -1.14 3.00 11.12
CA GLU A 24 -1.07 3.12 12.59
C GLU A 24 -0.93 1.76 13.30
N ARG A 25 -1.44 0.68 12.69
CA ARG A 25 -1.36 -0.66 13.27
C ARG A 25 0.05 -1.26 13.21
N SER A 26 0.90 -0.82 12.27
CA SER A 26 2.28 -1.31 12.15
C SER A 26 3.14 -0.36 11.31
N LEU A 27 4.36 -0.07 11.77
CA LEU A 27 5.37 0.60 10.94
C LEU A 27 6.36 -0.38 10.31
N ASN A 28 6.09 -1.69 10.38
CA ASN A 28 6.91 -2.70 9.71
C ASN A 28 6.48 -2.82 8.24
N PRO A 29 7.33 -2.49 7.25
CA PRO A 29 6.99 -2.64 5.83
C PRO A 29 6.55 -4.06 5.44
N LEU A 30 7.10 -5.09 6.10
CA LEU A 30 6.76 -6.49 5.82
C LEU A 30 5.33 -6.87 6.24
N ALA A 31 4.66 -6.03 7.03
CA ALA A 31 3.24 -6.20 7.36
C ALA A 31 2.31 -5.82 6.19
N TYR A 32 2.85 -5.18 5.14
CA TYR A 32 2.07 -4.62 4.05
C TYR A 32 2.44 -5.22 2.70
N ARG A 33 1.41 -5.42 1.88
CA ARG A 33 1.51 -5.81 0.47
C ARG A 33 0.59 -4.92 -0.32
N VAL A 34 1.06 -4.43 -1.47
CA VAL A 34 0.24 -3.65 -2.40
C VAL A 34 -0.21 -4.57 -3.53
N TYR A 35 -1.52 -4.59 -3.75
CA TYR A 35 -2.16 -5.30 -4.85
C TYR A 35 -2.51 -4.28 -5.93
N LEU A 36 -2.02 -4.51 -7.15
CA LEU A 36 -2.26 -3.67 -8.32
C LEU A 36 -2.86 -4.50 -9.46
N GLY A 37 -3.53 -3.83 -10.39
CA GLY A 37 -4.07 -4.47 -11.59
C GLY A 37 -5.20 -5.48 -11.30
N ILE A 38 -5.94 -5.27 -10.20
CA ILE A 38 -7.14 -6.06 -9.88
C ILE A 38 -8.40 -5.20 -9.84
N TYR A 39 -9.52 -5.74 -10.30
CA TYR A 39 -10.85 -5.14 -10.18
C TYR A 39 -11.63 -5.75 -9.00
N ARG A 40 -11.54 -7.07 -8.79
CA ARG A 40 -12.19 -7.76 -7.68
C ARG A 40 -11.22 -8.07 -6.56
N GLU A 41 -11.55 -7.69 -5.33
CA GLU A 41 -10.72 -7.93 -4.13
C GLU A 41 -10.28 -9.39 -3.98
N ARG A 42 -11.19 -10.34 -4.27
CA ARG A 42 -10.94 -11.78 -4.19
C ARG A 42 -10.78 -12.46 -5.55
N GLY A 43 -10.58 -11.69 -6.63
CA GLY A 43 -10.44 -12.19 -7.99
C GLY A 43 -9.04 -12.71 -8.29
N ALA A 44 -8.95 -13.83 -9.01
CA ALA A 44 -7.73 -14.24 -9.69
C ALA A 44 -7.73 -13.61 -11.08
N GLU A 45 -6.98 -12.54 -11.26
CA GLU A 45 -6.91 -11.77 -12.51
C GLU A 45 -5.49 -11.81 -13.08
N PRO A 46 -5.30 -12.00 -14.41
CA PRO A 46 -3.95 -12.08 -15.02
C PRO A 46 -3.12 -10.80 -14.84
N SER A 47 -3.77 -9.66 -14.72
CA SER A 47 -3.14 -8.36 -14.48
C SER A 47 -2.69 -8.13 -13.03
N ARG A 48 -2.99 -9.06 -12.11
CA ARG A 48 -2.68 -8.94 -10.69
C ARG A 48 -1.18 -8.89 -10.45
N GLN A 49 -0.74 -7.84 -9.78
CA GLN A 49 0.62 -7.70 -9.26
C GLN A 49 0.56 -7.57 -7.74
N ILE A 50 1.40 -8.34 -7.04
CA ILE A 50 1.53 -8.27 -5.57
C ILE A 50 2.96 -7.83 -5.29
N ILE A 51 3.11 -6.62 -4.77
CA ILE A 51 4.42 -6.01 -4.52
C ILE A 51 4.58 -5.74 -3.03
N LEU A 52 5.72 -6.13 -2.47
CA LEU A 52 6.05 -5.88 -1.06
C LEU A 52 6.44 -4.42 -0.86
N VAL A 53 6.10 -3.87 0.31
CA VAL A 53 6.58 -2.55 0.72
C VAL A 53 8.04 -2.66 1.18
N ASP A 54 8.89 -1.79 0.64
CA ASP A 54 10.30 -1.61 1.02
C ASP A 54 10.42 -0.64 2.20
N LYS A 55 9.72 0.50 2.12
CA LYS A 55 9.81 1.56 3.14
C LYS A 55 8.50 2.35 3.26
N ILE A 56 8.24 2.79 4.49
CA ILE A 56 7.10 3.65 4.85
C ILE A 56 7.61 5.06 5.14
N PHE A 57 6.92 6.06 4.62
CA PHE A 57 7.18 7.48 4.89
C PHE A 57 5.88 8.13 5.37
N LEU A 58 5.83 8.51 6.64
CA LEU A 58 4.71 9.27 7.18
C LEU A 58 4.93 10.76 6.92
N GLU A 59 3.85 11.49 6.63
CA GLU A 59 3.93 12.94 6.52
C GLU A 59 4.25 13.57 7.90
N PRO A 60 5.25 14.49 7.97
CA PRO A 60 5.77 15.00 9.24
C PRO A 60 4.87 16.04 9.92
N SER A 61 4.07 16.81 9.17
CA SER A 61 3.28 17.94 9.67
C SER A 61 1.87 17.57 10.13
N GLY A 62 1.56 16.27 10.23
CA GLY A 62 0.31 15.78 10.82
C GLY A 62 -0.83 15.61 9.83
N ASN A 63 -0.60 15.81 8.54
CA ASN A 63 -1.57 15.48 7.51
C ASN A 63 -1.78 13.95 7.45
N ASP A 64 -2.99 13.51 7.15
CA ASP A 64 -3.34 12.10 7.05
C ASP A 64 -2.92 11.51 5.69
N ILE A 65 -1.62 11.60 5.40
CA ILE A 65 -1.02 11.13 4.15
C ILE A 65 0.32 10.44 4.43
N ALA A 66 0.61 9.41 3.64
CA ALA A 66 1.84 8.63 3.71
C ALA A 66 2.24 8.12 2.33
N LEU A 67 3.53 7.84 2.16
CA LEU A 67 4.09 7.18 0.99
C LEU A 67 4.58 5.78 1.35
N LEU A 68 4.30 4.83 0.46
CA LEU A 68 4.87 3.49 0.45
C LEU A 68 5.81 3.38 -0.74
N LYS A 69 7.08 3.05 -0.47
CA LYS A 69 8.04 2.68 -1.51
C LYS A 69 7.94 1.17 -1.75
N LEU A 70 7.80 0.77 -3.00
CA LEU A 70 7.70 -0.61 -3.43
C LEU A 70 9.09 -1.19 -3.78
N LYS A 71 9.27 -2.51 -3.61
CA LYS A 71 10.47 -3.22 -4.04
C LYS A 71 10.64 -3.22 -5.56
#